data_AF-A0AAI9CLT8-F1
#
_entry.id   AF-A0AAI9CLT8-F1
#
_cell.length_a   1.000
_cell.length_b   1.000
_cell.length_c   1.000
_cell.angle_alpha   90.00
_cell.angle_beta   90.00
_cell.angle_gamma   90.00
#
_symmetry.space_group_name_H-M   'P 1'
#
loop_
_entity.id
_entity.type
_entity.pdbx_description
1 polymer ?
#
loop_
_entity_poly.entity_id
_entity_poly.type
_entity_poly.pdbx_seq_one_letter_code
_entity_poly.pdbx_strand_id
1 'polypeptide(L)'
;MAGVAYAQLPFREQIEFFRRKKNVLTESYLDVWESEHDTSFMVAGANRDALLADFRQSIDRVIAEGRTLQQFREDFDRIVATHGWDYNGGRNWRSRVIYETNLRQSYNAGRWAQLQQLIKVRPFWRYNHNDAVEHPRPLHVSWNGLVLRHDDPWWRYHYPANGWGCQCYVDALNERDLRRLGKNGPDKAPEIVMQSVTIGQRSPGGTRTVLTPAGVDPGFGYAPGATADHWPSGRGGPVTPPSLTEQLTSALQNALETGARLPAAPAAASAAQALARPRARDALQAGYASWLASIDADAAHAARYLAGALSPGLVSQLQRAAVRPATAAFAVLADQLPITRPGAVAIAAAELPIRLLDAVAILLDAAAGRLRYVLAVGRPAFMVVDVAISGTGVSTVQSQLQMLMPAELQRGVADGTLQLLQGEI
;
A
#
# COMPACT_ATOMS: atom_id res chain seq x y z
N MET A 1 45.69 4.82 -26.79
CA MET A 1 45.30 4.11 -25.55
C MET A 1 43.78 4.07 -25.53
N ALA A 2 43.18 2.94 -25.94
CA ALA A 2 41.74 2.76 -25.87
C ALA A 2 41.35 2.69 -24.39
N GLY A 3 40.55 3.66 -23.94
CA GLY A 3 40.01 3.67 -22.58
C GLY A 3 39.10 2.47 -22.41
N VAL A 4 39.53 1.51 -21.59
CA VAL A 4 38.67 0.41 -21.16
C VAL A 4 37.57 1.01 -20.29
N ALA A 5 36.40 1.22 -20.89
CA ALA A 5 35.19 1.51 -20.14
C ALA A 5 34.83 0.22 -19.39
N TYR A 6 35.06 0.20 -18.07
CA TYR A 6 34.43 -0.76 -17.16
C TYR A 6 32.93 -0.46 -17.12
N ALA A 7 32.20 -0.86 -18.16
CA ALA A 7 30.75 -0.96 -18.08
C ALA A 7 30.46 -2.04 -17.03
N GLN A 8 30.03 -1.64 -15.83
CA GLN A 8 29.48 -2.60 -14.87
C GLN A 8 28.33 -3.32 -15.56
N LEU A 9 28.45 -4.63 -15.74
CA LEU A 9 27.37 -5.42 -16.32
C LEU A 9 26.12 -5.24 -15.44
N PRO A 10 24.96 -4.90 -16.01
CA PRO A 10 23.75 -4.71 -15.24
C PRO A 10 23.42 -5.99 -14.46
N PHE A 11 23.16 -5.87 -13.16
CA PHE A 11 22.74 -7.01 -12.35
C PHE A 11 21.25 -7.33 -12.63
N ARG A 12 21.03 -8.24 -13.58
CA ARG A 12 19.71 -8.51 -14.16
C ARG A 12 18.68 -8.93 -13.12
N GLU A 13 19.03 -9.82 -12.21
CA GLU A 13 18.12 -10.34 -11.19
C GLU A 13 17.66 -9.23 -10.24
N GLN A 14 18.55 -8.28 -9.89
CA GLN A 14 18.17 -7.10 -9.12
C GLN A 14 17.23 -6.18 -9.91
N ILE A 15 17.52 -5.93 -11.19
CA ILE A 15 16.70 -5.06 -12.06
C ILE A 15 15.29 -5.64 -12.23
N GLU A 16 15.19 -6.94 -12.53
CA GLU A 16 13.90 -7.63 -12.70
C GLU A 16 13.11 -7.61 -11.38
N PHE A 17 13.77 -7.89 -10.25
CA PHE A 17 13.15 -7.79 -8.92
C PHE A 17 12.71 -6.38 -8.56
N PHE A 18 13.43 -5.33 -8.95
CA PHE A 18 13.01 -3.96 -8.65
C PHE A 18 11.82 -3.54 -9.52
N ARG A 19 11.86 -3.86 -10.81
CA ARG A 19 10.84 -3.43 -11.79
C ARG A 19 9.46 -4.08 -11.60
N ARG A 20 9.39 -5.28 -11.01
CA ARG A 20 8.11 -5.94 -10.65
C ARG A 20 7.35 -5.23 -9.51
N LYS A 21 8.03 -4.38 -8.73
CA LYS A 21 7.43 -3.76 -7.54
C LYS A 21 6.35 -2.76 -7.90
N LYS A 22 5.27 -2.77 -7.13
CA LYS A 22 4.12 -1.86 -7.24
C LYS A 22 4.26 -0.71 -6.25
N ASN A 23 3.90 0.49 -6.68
CA ASN A 23 3.85 1.65 -5.80
C ASN A 23 2.84 1.41 -4.67
N VAL A 24 3.29 1.61 -3.43
CA VAL A 24 2.46 1.56 -2.22
C VAL A 24 2.73 2.81 -1.41
N LEU A 25 1.72 3.69 -1.32
CA LEU A 25 1.80 4.91 -0.53
C LEU A 25 1.97 4.54 0.94
N THR A 26 2.94 5.15 1.63
CA THR A 26 3.20 4.90 3.05
C THR A 26 3.47 6.15 3.87
N GLU A 27 3.26 6.08 5.19
CA GLU A 27 3.67 7.13 6.16
C GLU A 27 4.95 6.71 6.89
N SER A 28 5.12 5.40 7.09
CA SER A 28 6.23 4.74 7.76
C SER A 28 6.70 3.53 6.95
N TYR A 29 8.00 3.21 7.05
CA TYR A 29 8.54 1.97 6.47
C TYR A 29 7.77 0.73 6.98
N LEU A 30 7.41 0.75 8.26
CA LEU A 30 6.78 -0.38 8.97
C LEU A 30 5.29 -0.56 8.63
N ASP A 31 4.79 0.23 7.70
CA ASP A 31 3.47 0.05 7.14
C ASP A 31 3.42 -1.05 6.08
N VAL A 32 4.57 -1.33 5.47
CA VAL A 32 4.80 -2.55 4.70
C VAL A 32 5.62 -3.44 5.62
N TRP A 33 5.17 -4.67 5.86
CA TRP A 33 5.76 -5.55 6.85
C TRP A 33 6.59 -6.63 6.18
N GLU A 34 7.90 -6.64 6.46
CA GLU A 34 8.81 -7.73 6.10
C GLU A 34 8.68 -8.11 4.61
N SER A 35 8.27 -9.34 4.31
CA SER A 35 8.20 -9.89 2.96
C SER A 35 7.22 -9.15 2.03
N GLU A 36 6.34 -8.30 2.55
CA GLU A 36 5.52 -7.39 1.73
C GLU A 36 6.38 -6.41 0.92
N HIS A 37 7.60 -6.14 1.39
CA HIS A 37 8.59 -5.36 0.67
C HIS A 37 9.11 -6.06 -0.59
N ASP A 38 8.86 -7.36 -0.82
CA ASP A 38 9.26 -8.02 -2.07
C ASP A 38 8.42 -7.56 -3.27
N THR A 39 7.20 -7.10 -3.02
CA THR A 39 6.28 -6.64 -4.08
C THR A 39 5.96 -5.15 -4.00
N SER A 40 6.28 -4.49 -2.89
CA SER A 40 5.95 -3.09 -2.64
C SER A 40 7.17 -2.17 -2.84
N PHE A 41 7.03 -1.18 -3.71
CA PHE A 41 7.91 -0.01 -3.74
C PHE A 41 7.26 1.11 -2.93
N MET A 42 8.02 1.70 -2.00
CA MET A 42 7.49 2.69 -1.08
C MET A 42 8.56 3.70 -0.66
N VAL A 43 8.10 4.88 -0.28
CA VAL A 43 8.91 5.92 0.36
C VAL A 43 8.06 6.51 1.49
N ALA A 44 8.48 6.33 2.74
CA ALA A 44 7.70 6.72 3.92
C ALA A 44 7.35 8.23 3.93
N GLY A 45 6.06 8.58 3.90
CA GLY A 45 5.55 9.96 3.81
C GLY A 45 5.39 10.47 2.38
N ALA A 46 5.78 9.72 1.34
CA ALA A 46 5.45 10.06 -0.04
C ALA A 46 3.98 9.71 -0.30
N ASN A 47 3.12 10.71 -0.14
CA ASN A 47 1.67 10.55 -0.03
C ASN A 47 0.90 10.71 -1.35
N ARG A 48 1.60 10.73 -2.49
CA ARG A 48 1.03 10.90 -3.83
C ARG A 48 1.66 9.90 -4.78
N ASP A 49 0.86 9.27 -5.64
CA ASP A 49 1.36 8.23 -6.55
C ASP A 49 2.38 8.78 -7.55
N ALA A 50 2.13 9.97 -8.12
CA ALA A 50 3.06 10.62 -9.04
C ALA A 50 4.45 10.89 -8.40
N LEU A 51 4.46 11.38 -7.16
CA LEU A 51 5.68 11.57 -6.37
C LEU A 51 6.43 10.23 -6.17
N LEU A 52 5.69 9.18 -5.80
CA LEU A 52 6.28 7.87 -5.56
C LEU A 52 6.77 7.22 -6.87
N ALA A 53 6.05 7.40 -7.97
CA ALA A 53 6.43 6.93 -9.30
C ALA A 53 7.74 7.57 -9.77
N ASP A 54 7.92 8.88 -9.57
CA ASP A 54 9.16 9.57 -9.92
C ASP A 54 10.34 9.07 -9.08
N PHE A 55 10.14 8.82 -7.78
CA PHE A 55 11.18 8.19 -6.96
C PHE A 55 11.52 6.77 -7.43
N ARG A 56 10.51 5.97 -7.79
CA ARG A 56 10.73 4.62 -8.32
C ARG A 56 11.54 4.66 -9.61
N GLN A 57 11.21 5.58 -10.52
CA GLN A 57 11.95 5.78 -11.75
C GLN A 57 13.40 6.23 -11.49
N SER A 58 13.61 7.14 -10.53
CA SER A 58 14.94 7.58 -10.14
C SER A 58 15.80 6.42 -9.61
N ILE A 59 15.23 5.58 -8.74
CA ILE A 59 15.92 4.38 -8.22
C ILE A 59 16.13 3.31 -9.30
N ASP A 60 15.19 3.13 -10.25
CA ASP A 60 15.40 2.22 -11.39
C ASP A 60 16.65 2.62 -12.18
N ARG A 61 16.85 3.93 -12.42
CA ARG A 61 18.07 4.44 -13.07
C ARG A 61 19.31 4.25 -12.22
N VAL A 62 19.22 4.43 -10.90
CA VAL A 62 20.34 4.09 -9.99
C VAL A 62 20.78 2.65 -10.17
N ILE A 63 19.84 1.71 -10.20
CA ILE A 63 20.11 0.28 -10.29
C ILE A 63 20.58 -0.10 -11.71
N ALA A 64 19.89 0.36 -12.75
CA ALA A 64 20.12 -0.05 -14.13
C ALA A 64 21.34 0.63 -14.77
N GLU A 65 21.64 1.88 -14.39
CA GLU A 65 22.73 2.68 -14.96
C GLU A 65 23.93 2.81 -14.00
N GLY A 66 23.83 2.33 -12.76
CA GLY A 66 24.90 2.44 -11.76
C GLY A 66 25.12 3.87 -11.24
N ARG A 67 24.06 4.67 -11.14
CA ARG A 67 24.18 6.08 -10.70
C ARG A 67 24.60 6.19 -9.24
N THR A 68 25.36 7.24 -8.94
CA THR A 68 25.84 7.55 -7.58
C THR A 68 24.76 8.18 -6.70
N LEU A 69 25.00 8.18 -5.38
CA LEU A 69 24.14 8.91 -4.42
C LEU A 69 24.03 10.41 -4.73
N GLN A 70 25.09 11.03 -5.26
CA GLN A 70 25.05 12.45 -5.63
C GLN A 70 24.11 12.71 -6.81
N GLN A 71 24.14 11.86 -7.84
CA GLN A 71 23.21 11.96 -8.97
C GLN A 71 21.76 11.68 -8.53
N PHE A 72 21.55 10.71 -7.64
CA PHE A 72 20.23 10.48 -7.05
C PHE A 72 19.74 11.69 -6.24
N ARG A 73 20.64 12.41 -5.56
CA ARG A 73 20.31 13.62 -4.79
C ARG A 73 19.85 14.77 -5.68
N GLU A 74 20.40 14.91 -6.88
CA GLU A 74 19.93 15.88 -7.88
C GLU A 74 18.50 15.54 -8.33
N ASP A 75 18.22 14.26 -8.60
CA ASP A 75 16.88 13.79 -8.90
C ASP A 75 15.93 13.99 -7.70
N PHE A 76 16.38 13.72 -6.48
CA PHE A 76 15.60 13.91 -5.26
C PHE A 76 15.14 15.35 -5.09
N ASP A 77 16.04 16.33 -5.26
CA ASP A 77 15.70 17.76 -5.12
C ASP A 77 14.68 18.19 -6.18
N ARG A 78 14.87 17.75 -7.42
CA ARG A 78 13.94 18.01 -8.52
C ARG A 78 12.55 17.44 -8.23
N ILE A 79 12.48 16.20 -7.76
CA ILE A 79 11.22 15.52 -7.42
C ILE A 79 10.52 16.25 -6.25
N VAL A 80 11.25 16.56 -5.19
CA VAL A 80 10.72 17.32 -4.04
C VAL A 80 10.13 18.66 -4.48
N ALA A 81 10.87 19.43 -5.29
CA ALA A 81 10.42 20.72 -5.79
C ALA A 81 9.19 20.60 -6.70
N THR A 82 9.16 19.59 -7.58
CA THR A 82 8.05 19.35 -8.52
C THR A 82 6.74 19.05 -7.80
N HIS A 83 6.79 18.23 -6.74
CA HIS A 83 5.59 17.79 -6.03
C HIS A 83 5.24 18.63 -4.80
N GLY A 84 6.09 19.59 -4.45
CA GLY A 84 5.98 20.35 -3.19
C GLY A 84 5.92 19.41 -1.98
N TRP A 85 6.81 18.41 -1.95
CA TRP A 85 6.78 17.38 -0.91
C TRP A 85 7.50 17.83 0.35
N ASP A 86 6.74 18.00 1.43
CA ASP A 86 7.28 18.21 2.77
C ASP A 86 7.61 16.85 3.41
N TYR A 87 8.85 16.70 3.89
CA TYR A 87 9.36 15.43 4.43
C TYR A 87 10.12 15.64 5.74
N ASN A 88 10.11 14.60 6.57
CA ASN A 88 10.80 14.60 7.85
C ASN A 88 12.30 14.27 7.70
N GLY A 89 13.14 15.01 8.44
CA GLY A 89 14.59 14.83 8.51
C GLY A 89 15.36 15.69 7.50
N GLY A 90 16.69 15.77 7.65
CA GLY A 90 17.53 16.56 6.74
C GLY A 90 17.67 15.91 5.36
N ARG A 91 17.72 16.73 4.30
CA ARG A 91 17.91 16.32 2.88
C ARG A 91 18.93 15.19 2.70
N ASN A 92 20.13 15.37 3.26
CA ASN A 92 21.24 14.44 3.06
C ASN A 92 21.01 13.07 3.69
N TRP A 93 20.35 13.02 4.85
CA TRP A 93 19.95 11.79 5.51
C TRP A 93 18.79 11.14 4.75
N ARG A 94 17.75 11.91 4.41
CA ARG A 94 16.55 11.41 3.75
C ARG A 94 16.85 10.77 2.40
N SER A 95 17.57 11.49 1.54
CA SER A 95 18.00 10.99 0.23
C SER A 95 18.87 9.73 0.35
N ARG A 96 19.79 9.69 1.32
CA ARG A 96 20.66 8.54 1.57
C ARG A 96 19.87 7.29 1.99
N VAL A 97 18.92 7.43 2.91
CA VAL A 97 18.08 6.31 3.36
C VAL A 97 17.25 5.73 2.21
N ILE A 98 16.61 6.59 1.40
CA ILE A 98 15.82 6.12 0.24
C ILE A 98 16.72 5.37 -0.76
N TYR A 99 17.88 5.95 -1.08
CA TYR A 99 18.85 5.36 -2.01
C TYR A 99 19.38 4.02 -1.49
N GLU A 100 19.98 4.00 -0.31
CA GLU A 100 20.69 2.83 0.21
C GLU A 100 19.73 1.67 0.51
N THR A 101 18.58 1.95 1.12
CA THR A 101 17.62 0.89 1.47
C THR A 101 17.07 0.22 0.22
N ASN A 102 16.63 0.97 -0.80
CA ASN A 102 16.11 0.37 -2.02
C ASN A 102 17.19 -0.36 -2.81
N LEU A 103 18.40 0.22 -2.92
CA LEU A 103 19.52 -0.39 -3.63
C LEU A 103 19.92 -1.72 -2.98
N ARG A 104 20.08 -1.75 -1.65
CA ARG A 104 20.55 -2.96 -0.94
C ARG A 104 19.49 -4.03 -0.86
N GLN A 105 18.23 -3.68 -0.61
CA GLN A 105 17.16 -4.68 -0.58
C GLN A 105 16.96 -5.33 -1.94
N SER A 106 16.97 -4.55 -3.02
CA SER A 106 16.86 -5.10 -4.38
C SER A 106 18.09 -5.92 -4.78
N TYR A 107 19.30 -5.48 -4.41
CA TYR A 107 20.52 -6.24 -4.65
C TYR A 107 20.48 -7.59 -3.94
N ASN A 108 20.12 -7.61 -2.65
CA ASN A 108 20.06 -8.83 -1.86
C ASN A 108 18.97 -9.80 -2.37
N ALA A 109 17.87 -9.28 -2.91
CA ALA A 109 16.85 -10.08 -3.58
C ALA A 109 17.36 -10.70 -4.89
N GLY A 110 18.10 -9.94 -5.70
CA GLY A 110 18.78 -10.50 -6.86
C GLY A 110 19.80 -11.58 -6.46
N ARG A 111 20.56 -11.34 -5.38
CA ARG A 111 21.52 -12.31 -4.85
C ARG A 111 20.83 -13.56 -4.32
N TRP A 112 19.69 -13.41 -3.65
CA TRP A 112 18.88 -14.54 -3.22
C TRP A 112 18.52 -15.44 -4.41
N ALA A 113 18.02 -14.86 -5.50
CA ALA A 113 17.69 -15.60 -6.73
C ALA A 113 18.90 -16.34 -7.30
N GLN A 114 20.08 -15.72 -7.33
CA GLN A 114 21.33 -16.38 -7.76
C GLN A 114 21.74 -17.51 -6.81
N LEU A 115 21.61 -17.32 -5.50
CA LEU A 115 21.94 -18.35 -4.51
C LEU A 115 21.02 -19.57 -4.64
N GLN A 116 19.73 -19.36 -4.93
CA GLN A 116 18.78 -20.46 -5.17
C GLN A 116 19.23 -21.36 -6.33
N GLN A 117 19.81 -20.79 -7.40
CA GLN A 117 20.32 -21.55 -8.54
C GLN A 117 21.56 -22.39 -8.19
N LEU A 118 22.28 -22.02 -7.12
CA LEU A 118 23.55 -22.64 -6.72
C LEU A 118 23.41 -23.71 -5.65
N ILE A 119 22.25 -23.86 -4.99
CA ILE A 119 22.10 -24.72 -3.80
C ILE A 119 22.57 -26.16 -4.01
N LYS A 120 22.41 -26.72 -5.22
CA LYS A 120 22.84 -28.09 -5.54
C LYS A 120 24.34 -28.30 -5.48
N VAL A 121 25.11 -27.26 -5.83
CA VAL A 121 26.59 -27.33 -5.94
C VAL A 121 27.31 -26.53 -4.87
N ARG A 122 26.62 -25.58 -4.23
CA ARG A 122 27.13 -24.73 -3.16
C ARG A 122 26.06 -24.57 -2.06
N PRO A 123 25.77 -25.65 -1.31
CA PRO A 123 24.65 -25.67 -0.35
C PRO A 123 24.94 -24.93 0.95
N PHE A 124 26.17 -24.45 1.17
CA PHE A 124 26.55 -23.74 2.39
C PHE A 124 26.63 -22.25 2.12
N TRP A 125 26.07 -21.44 3.00
CA TRP A 125 26.06 -20.00 2.89
C TRP A 125 26.86 -19.40 4.03
N ARG A 126 27.67 -18.39 3.73
CA ARG A 126 28.45 -17.65 4.72
C ARG A 126 27.89 -16.25 4.89
N TYR A 127 27.57 -15.87 6.13
CA TYR A 127 27.25 -14.49 6.49
C TYR A 127 28.54 -13.68 6.56
N ASN A 128 28.60 -12.55 5.84
CA ASN A 128 29.74 -11.65 5.89
C ASN A 128 29.30 -10.27 6.40
N HIS A 129 29.94 -9.80 7.46
CA HIS A 129 29.90 -8.39 7.84
C HIS A 129 30.82 -7.59 6.91
N ASN A 130 30.44 -6.35 6.61
CA ASN A 130 31.27 -5.45 5.84
C ASN A 130 31.93 -4.43 6.78
N ASP A 131 33.25 -4.51 6.89
CA ASP A 131 34.06 -3.67 7.78
C ASP A 131 34.02 -2.17 7.41
N ALA A 132 33.50 -1.81 6.23
CA ALA A 132 33.26 -0.42 5.84
C ALA A 132 32.07 0.23 6.59
N VAL A 133 31.33 -0.52 7.42
CA VAL A 133 30.27 0.04 8.26
C VAL A 133 30.88 0.76 9.46
N GLU A 134 30.76 2.08 9.49
CA GLU A 134 31.33 2.94 10.54
C GLU A 134 30.79 2.64 11.95
N HIS A 135 29.51 2.29 12.05
CA HIS A 135 28.84 1.95 13.31
C HIS A 135 28.18 0.57 13.21
N PRO A 136 28.96 -0.51 13.27
CA PRO A 136 28.45 -1.85 13.06
C PRO A 136 27.63 -2.32 14.26
N ARG A 137 26.51 -3.01 14.01
CA ARG A 137 25.73 -3.66 15.08
C ARG A 137 26.57 -4.82 15.64
N PRO A 138 26.80 -4.93 16.97
CA PRO A 138 27.68 -5.96 17.53
C PRO A 138 27.29 -7.40 17.15
N LEU A 139 25.99 -7.69 17.07
CA LEU A 139 25.49 -8.99 16.61
C LEU A 139 25.86 -9.29 15.16
N HIS A 140 25.88 -8.28 14.28
CA HIS A 140 26.29 -8.50 12.88
C HIS A 140 27.77 -8.84 12.77
N VAL A 141 28.60 -8.24 13.65
CA VAL A 141 30.03 -8.55 13.75
C VAL A 141 30.24 -9.97 14.29
N SER A 142 29.47 -10.39 15.31
CA SER A 142 29.57 -11.74 15.86
C SER A 142 29.10 -12.83 14.90
N TRP A 143 28.23 -12.50 13.93
CA TRP A 143 27.83 -13.41 12.85
C TRP A 143 28.80 -13.42 11.66
N ASN A 144 29.83 -12.57 11.66
CA ASN A 144 30.78 -12.51 10.55
C ASN A 144 31.52 -13.85 10.39
N GLY A 145 31.46 -14.43 9.19
CA GLY A 145 32.06 -15.73 8.90
C GLY A 145 31.23 -16.93 9.33
N LEU A 146 30.03 -16.74 9.90
CA LEU A 146 29.10 -17.81 10.23
C LEU A 146 28.71 -18.56 8.96
N VAL A 147 28.91 -19.88 8.94
CA VAL A 147 28.55 -20.72 7.79
C VAL A 147 27.42 -21.66 8.16
N LEU A 148 26.27 -21.55 7.51
CA LEU A 148 25.12 -22.43 7.71
C LEU A 148 24.74 -23.11 6.39
N ARG A 149 23.97 -24.19 6.44
CA ARG A 149 23.36 -24.73 5.21
C ARG A 149 22.27 -23.77 4.72
N HIS A 150 21.99 -23.74 3.41
CA HIS A 150 21.07 -22.78 2.79
C HIS A 150 19.63 -22.86 3.33
N ASP A 151 19.21 -24.01 3.84
CA ASP A 151 17.86 -24.31 4.35
C ASP A 151 17.74 -24.17 5.87
N ASP A 152 18.81 -23.73 6.54
CA ASP A 152 18.77 -23.45 7.96
C ASP A 152 17.71 -22.36 8.26
N PRO A 153 16.77 -22.58 9.21
CA PRO A 153 15.72 -21.62 9.54
C PRO A 153 16.22 -20.22 9.91
N TRP A 154 17.48 -20.09 10.37
CA TRP A 154 18.10 -18.81 10.70
C TRP A 154 18.09 -17.82 9.53
N TRP A 155 18.28 -18.32 8.29
CA TRP A 155 18.28 -17.50 7.07
C TRP A 155 16.95 -16.83 6.77
N ARG A 156 15.83 -17.38 7.28
CA ARG A 156 14.50 -16.77 7.08
C ARG A 156 14.44 -15.35 7.63
N TYR A 157 15.19 -15.10 8.70
CA TYR A 157 15.13 -13.87 9.49
C TYR A 157 16.37 -13.00 9.37
N HIS A 158 17.52 -13.60 9.09
CA HIS A 158 18.82 -12.94 9.17
C HIS A 158 19.56 -12.86 7.84
N TYR A 159 18.92 -13.25 6.73
CA TYR A 159 19.50 -13.02 5.41
C TYR A 159 19.50 -11.50 5.13
N PRO A 160 20.67 -10.89 4.83
CA PRO A 160 20.78 -9.43 4.67
C PRO A 160 19.81 -8.83 3.63
N ALA A 161 19.39 -7.56 3.77
CA ALA A 161 19.86 -6.60 4.77
C ALA A 161 19.04 -6.67 6.07
N ASN A 162 19.72 -6.77 7.22
CA ASN A 162 19.09 -6.97 8.54
C ASN A 162 18.70 -5.65 9.25
N GLY A 163 18.67 -4.52 8.54
CA GLY A 163 18.31 -3.23 9.12
C GLY A 163 18.82 -2.03 8.35
N TRP A 164 18.52 -0.83 8.86
CA TRP A 164 18.94 0.44 8.26
C TRP A 164 20.47 0.52 8.20
N GLY A 165 21.00 0.88 7.02
CA GLY A 165 22.44 0.99 6.78
C GLY A 165 23.22 -0.33 6.83
N CYS A 166 22.55 -1.48 6.96
CA CYS A 166 23.23 -2.78 6.97
C CYS A 166 23.91 -3.04 5.63
N GLN A 167 25.19 -3.43 5.67
CA GLN A 167 25.99 -3.72 4.47
C GLN A 167 26.49 -5.16 4.40
N CYS A 168 25.95 -6.02 5.26
CA CYS A 168 26.27 -7.44 5.27
C CYS A 168 25.77 -8.14 3.99
N TYR A 169 26.41 -9.24 3.62
CA TYR A 169 26.12 -9.99 2.40
C TYR A 169 26.37 -11.48 2.61
N VAL A 170 25.90 -12.30 1.66
CA VAL A 170 26.02 -13.76 1.71
C VAL A 170 26.73 -14.31 0.48
N ASP A 171 27.69 -15.21 0.71
CA ASP A 171 28.36 -15.99 -0.33
C ASP A 171 27.99 -17.47 -0.25
N ALA A 172 27.90 -18.13 -1.40
CA ALA A 172 27.70 -19.58 -1.49
C ALA A 172 29.04 -20.33 -1.56
N LEU A 173 29.16 -21.35 -0.73
CA LEU A 173 30.32 -22.20 -0.52
C LEU A 173 29.97 -23.67 -0.83
N ASN A 174 30.95 -24.41 -1.31
CA ASN A 174 30.91 -25.87 -1.37
C ASN A 174 31.80 -26.48 -0.27
N GLU A 175 31.86 -27.81 -0.19
CA GLU A 175 32.69 -28.50 0.81
C GLU A 175 34.19 -28.19 0.70
N ARG A 176 34.71 -27.97 -0.52
CA ARG A 176 36.12 -27.60 -0.70
C ARG A 176 36.41 -26.24 -0.09
N ASP A 177 35.47 -25.31 -0.22
CA ASP A 177 35.57 -24.00 0.41
C ASP A 177 35.48 -24.10 1.94
N LEU A 178 34.61 -24.96 2.49
CA LEU A 178 34.60 -25.25 3.93
C LEU A 178 35.95 -25.77 4.44
N ARG A 179 36.54 -26.74 3.74
CA ARG A 179 37.85 -27.30 4.10
C ARG A 179 38.95 -26.23 4.07
N ARG A 180 38.91 -25.30 3.09
CA ARG A 180 39.84 -24.15 3.04
C ARG A 180 39.66 -23.20 4.22
N LEU A 181 38.45 -23.10 4.76
CA LEU A 181 38.14 -22.35 5.98
C LEU A 181 38.45 -23.15 7.26
N GLY A 182 39.02 -24.36 7.15
CA GLY A 182 39.31 -25.24 8.29
C GLY A 182 38.06 -25.87 8.92
N LYS A 183 36.92 -25.89 8.21
CA LYS A 183 35.65 -26.44 8.70
C LYS A 183 35.39 -27.84 8.14
N ASN A 184 34.87 -28.72 8.99
CA ASN A 184 34.45 -30.08 8.62
C ASN A 184 32.94 -30.18 8.27
N GLY A 185 32.22 -29.07 8.33
CA GLY A 185 30.78 -28.96 8.08
C GLY A 185 30.28 -27.54 8.33
N PRO A 186 28.96 -27.28 8.19
CA PRO A 186 28.38 -26.01 8.61
C PRO A 186 28.48 -25.84 10.13
N ASP A 187 28.45 -24.60 10.59
CA ASP A 187 28.37 -24.22 11.98
C ASP A 187 26.98 -24.52 12.56
N LYS A 188 26.88 -24.49 13.89
CA LYS A 188 25.58 -24.49 14.57
C LYS A 188 24.99 -23.07 14.51
N ALA A 189 23.76 -22.95 14.03
CA ALA A 189 23.06 -21.68 14.02
C ALA A 189 22.94 -21.07 15.43
N PRO A 190 23.14 -19.75 15.59
CA PRO A 190 22.78 -19.04 16.81
C PRO A 190 21.29 -19.20 17.11
N GLU A 191 20.93 -19.13 18.39
CA GLU A 191 19.53 -19.11 18.80
C GLU A 191 18.81 -17.88 18.24
N ILE A 192 17.60 -18.08 17.71
CA ILE A 192 16.73 -17.00 17.23
C ILE A 192 15.96 -16.45 18.43
N VAL A 193 16.53 -15.41 19.06
CA VAL A 193 15.90 -14.75 20.19
C VAL A 193 14.93 -13.69 19.68
N MET A 194 13.63 -13.95 19.79
CA MET A 194 12.59 -12.97 19.42
C MET A 194 12.43 -11.91 20.51
N GLN A 195 12.27 -10.66 20.08
CA GLN A 195 12.09 -9.51 20.95
C GLN A 195 10.78 -8.81 20.61
N SER A 196 10.04 -8.43 21.65
CA SER A 196 8.81 -7.65 21.53
C SER A 196 9.16 -6.17 21.40
N VAL A 197 8.74 -5.53 20.30
CA VAL A 197 9.02 -4.13 20.00
C VAL A 197 7.72 -3.41 19.65
N THR A 198 7.48 -2.27 20.28
CA THR A 198 6.37 -1.38 19.93
C THR A 198 6.76 -0.49 18.76
N ILE A 199 6.08 -0.68 17.63
CA ILE A 199 6.29 0.08 16.39
C ILE A 199 5.05 0.90 16.04
N GLY A 200 5.10 1.65 14.94
CA GLY A 200 3.91 2.23 14.34
C GLY A 200 3.49 3.60 14.90
N GLN A 201 4.36 4.29 15.63
CA GLN A 201 4.09 5.64 16.16
C GLN A 201 3.72 6.65 15.05
N ARG A 202 4.18 6.41 13.83
CA ARG A 202 3.88 7.21 12.62
C ARG A 202 3.03 6.45 11.61
N SER A 203 2.59 5.24 11.95
CA SER A 203 1.76 4.41 11.08
C SER A 203 0.30 4.80 11.22
N PRO A 204 -0.51 4.81 10.15
CA PRO A 204 -1.91 5.19 10.27
C PRO A 204 -2.75 4.22 11.12
N GLY A 205 -2.31 2.97 11.27
CA GLY A 205 -2.91 1.97 12.16
C GLY A 205 -2.56 2.17 13.64
N GLY A 206 -1.77 3.19 13.98
CA GLY A 206 -1.31 3.42 15.34
C GLY A 206 -0.20 2.47 15.77
N THR A 207 0.12 2.51 17.07
CA THR A 207 1.17 1.67 17.63
C THR A 207 0.73 0.22 17.75
N ARG A 208 1.59 -0.71 17.35
CA ARG A 208 1.39 -2.15 17.53
C ARG A 208 2.66 -2.80 18.04
N THR A 209 2.49 -3.85 18.83
CA THR A 209 3.59 -4.70 19.28
C THR A 209 3.87 -5.76 18.22
N VAL A 210 5.13 -5.91 17.85
CA VAL A 210 5.60 -6.93 16.90
C VAL A 210 6.73 -7.74 17.52
N LEU A 211 6.90 -8.97 17.05
CA LEU A 211 8.07 -9.78 17.37
C LEU A 211 9.10 -9.62 16.25
N THR A 212 10.33 -9.26 16.61
CA THR A 212 11.47 -9.17 15.69
C THR A 212 12.66 -9.95 16.27
N PRO A 213 13.47 -10.64 15.45
CA PRO A 213 14.70 -11.26 15.94
C PRO A 213 15.69 -10.24 16.50
N ALA A 214 16.38 -10.58 17.58
CA ALA A 214 17.45 -9.76 18.15
C ALA A 214 18.55 -9.49 17.10
N GLY A 215 18.92 -8.22 16.95
CA GLY A 215 19.91 -7.80 15.95
C GLY A 215 19.35 -7.57 14.54
N VAL A 216 18.03 -7.76 14.34
CA VAL A 216 17.33 -7.41 13.10
C VAL A 216 16.35 -6.27 13.39
N ASP A 217 16.45 -5.17 12.63
CA ASP A 217 15.52 -4.05 12.80
C ASP A 217 14.09 -4.48 12.41
N PRO A 218 13.03 -3.99 13.10
CA PRO A 218 11.65 -4.31 12.71
C PRO A 218 11.37 -4.06 11.23
N GLY A 219 10.68 -5.00 10.57
CA GLY A 219 10.40 -4.94 9.13
C GLY A 219 11.54 -5.41 8.22
N PHE A 220 12.70 -5.79 8.77
CA PHE A 220 13.81 -6.40 8.02
C PHE A 220 13.97 -7.91 8.29
N GLY A 221 13.09 -8.50 9.11
CA GLY A 221 13.09 -9.93 9.50
C GLY A 221 12.63 -10.89 8.42
N TYR A 222 13.12 -10.73 7.19
CA TYR A 222 12.81 -11.60 6.04
C TYR A 222 14.01 -11.66 5.09
N ALA A 223 14.08 -12.72 4.29
CA ALA A 223 15.02 -12.79 3.18
C ALA A 223 14.46 -12.05 1.95
N PRO A 224 15.07 -10.95 1.47
CA PRO A 224 14.60 -10.25 0.29
C PRO A 224 14.60 -11.16 -0.93
N GLY A 225 13.54 -11.09 -1.73
CA GLY A 225 13.31 -11.91 -2.91
C GLY A 225 12.73 -13.30 -2.63
N ALA A 226 12.66 -13.74 -1.38
CA ALA A 226 12.22 -15.09 -1.05
C ALA A 226 10.72 -15.33 -1.31
N THR A 227 9.89 -14.29 -1.21
CA THR A 227 8.43 -14.41 -1.41
C THR A 227 7.94 -13.79 -2.71
N ALA A 228 8.84 -13.16 -3.47
CA ALA A 228 8.49 -12.34 -4.62
C ALA A 228 7.52 -13.05 -5.58
N ASP A 229 7.76 -14.33 -5.90
CA ASP A 229 6.97 -15.12 -6.86
C ASP A 229 5.64 -15.69 -6.32
N HIS A 230 5.40 -15.59 -5.01
CA HIS A 230 4.24 -16.20 -4.35
C HIS A 230 3.18 -15.17 -3.92
N TRP A 231 3.42 -13.88 -4.16
CA TRP A 231 2.53 -12.80 -3.73
C TRP A 231 1.38 -12.57 -4.73
N PRO A 232 0.12 -12.40 -4.28
CA PRO A 232 -1.02 -12.18 -5.17
C PRO A 232 -0.80 -10.90 -6.00
N SER A 233 -0.59 -11.07 -7.31
CA SER A 233 -0.09 -10.03 -8.22
C SER A 233 -1.17 -9.39 -9.11
N GLY A 234 -2.46 -9.55 -8.80
CA GLY A 234 -3.58 -8.99 -9.57
C GLY A 234 -3.45 -7.50 -9.92
N ARG A 235 -3.89 -7.10 -11.12
CA ARG A 235 -4.05 -5.69 -11.53
C ARG A 235 -5.26 -5.09 -10.79
N GLY A 236 -5.06 -3.96 -10.13
CA GLY A 236 -6.14 -3.22 -9.44
C GLY A 236 -6.41 -3.63 -7.99
N GLY A 237 -5.60 -4.54 -7.42
CA GLY A 237 -5.70 -4.89 -6.00
C GLY A 237 -5.37 -3.71 -5.07
N PRO A 238 -5.85 -3.73 -3.82
CA PRO A 238 -5.69 -2.62 -2.88
C PRO A 238 -4.23 -2.24 -2.70
N VAL A 239 -3.96 -0.93 -2.71
CA VAL A 239 -2.62 -0.35 -2.49
C VAL A 239 -2.23 -0.42 -1.00
N THR A 240 -3.14 -0.84 -0.12
CA THR A 240 -2.87 -1.07 1.31
C THR A 240 -2.19 -2.43 1.51
N PRO A 241 -1.05 -2.49 2.23
CA PRO A 241 -0.41 -3.75 2.59
C PRO A 241 -1.35 -4.64 3.41
N PRO A 242 -1.38 -5.97 3.18
CA PRO A 242 -2.20 -6.89 3.95
C PRO A 242 -2.02 -6.74 5.47
N SER A 243 -0.78 -6.53 5.92
CA SER A 243 -0.42 -6.33 7.33
C SER A 243 -1.14 -5.16 8.01
N LEU A 244 -1.63 -4.19 7.25
CA LEU A 244 -2.38 -3.04 7.77
C LEU A 244 -3.86 -3.05 7.40
N THR A 245 -4.29 -3.91 6.49
CA THR A 245 -5.63 -3.81 5.88
C THR A 245 -6.73 -3.92 6.94
N GLU A 246 -6.69 -4.92 7.81
CA GLU A 246 -7.71 -5.14 8.83
C GLU A 246 -7.75 -4.02 9.88
N GLN A 247 -6.58 -3.57 10.36
CA GLN A 247 -6.48 -2.51 11.36
C GLN A 247 -6.99 -1.17 10.81
N LEU A 248 -6.60 -0.81 9.59
CA LEU A 248 -7.05 0.42 8.94
C LEU A 248 -8.53 0.36 8.60
N THR A 249 -9.02 -0.78 8.12
CA THR A 249 -10.45 -0.98 7.84
C THR A 249 -11.26 -0.83 9.13
N SER A 250 -10.86 -1.51 10.20
CA SER A 250 -11.54 -1.43 11.50
C SER A 250 -11.51 -0.02 12.08
N ALA A 251 -10.35 0.64 12.06
CA ALA A 251 -10.22 2.01 12.54
C ALA A 251 -11.09 2.99 11.74
N LEU A 252 -11.13 2.85 10.41
CA LEU A 252 -11.97 3.67 9.54
C LEU A 252 -13.45 3.40 9.76
N GLN A 253 -13.87 2.13 9.83
CA GLN A 253 -15.26 1.77 10.09
C GLN A 253 -15.70 2.30 11.45
N ASN A 254 -14.88 2.15 12.50
CA ASN A 254 -15.16 2.73 13.82
C ASN A 254 -15.29 4.27 13.79
N ALA A 255 -14.45 4.94 13.02
CA ALA A 255 -14.53 6.39 12.83
C ALA A 255 -15.83 6.79 12.11
N LEU A 256 -16.21 6.08 11.05
CA LEU A 256 -17.46 6.31 10.33
C LEU A 256 -18.70 5.98 11.19
N GLU A 257 -18.65 4.93 12.01
CA GLU A 257 -19.72 4.58 12.94
C GLU A 257 -19.90 5.61 14.06
N THR A 258 -18.79 6.13 14.58
CA THR A 258 -18.82 7.23 15.55
C THR A 258 -19.37 8.49 14.90
N GLY A 259 -18.92 8.81 13.68
CA GLY A 259 -19.41 9.93 12.88
C GLY A 259 -20.90 9.81 12.52
N ALA A 260 -21.40 8.58 12.32
CA ALA A 260 -22.82 8.32 12.03
C ALA A 260 -23.75 8.73 13.18
N ARG A 261 -23.23 8.86 14.41
CA ARG A 261 -23.97 9.35 15.59
C ARG A 261 -24.00 10.87 15.68
N LEU A 262 -23.21 11.56 14.86
CA LEU A 262 -23.16 13.02 14.81
C LEU A 262 -24.17 13.57 13.80
N PRO A 263 -24.66 14.81 14.00
CA PRO A 263 -25.42 15.53 12.98
C PRO A 263 -24.64 15.65 11.66
N ALA A 264 -25.35 15.84 10.54
CA ALA A 264 -24.76 15.79 9.20
C ALA A 264 -23.51 16.66 8.99
N ALA A 265 -23.50 17.91 9.46
CA ALA A 265 -22.34 18.79 9.26
C ALA A 265 -21.06 18.30 9.98
N PRO A 266 -21.06 18.03 11.30
CA PRO A 266 -19.87 17.47 11.97
C PRO A 266 -19.52 16.05 11.50
N ALA A 267 -20.51 15.22 11.16
CA ALA A 267 -20.26 13.90 10.55
C ALA A 267 -19.50 14.01 9.22
N ALA A 268 -19.92 14.93 8.34
CA ALA A 268 -19.27 15.17 7.06
C ALA A 268 -17.83 15.68 7.23
N ALA A 269 -17.61 16.60 8.17
CA ALA A 269 -16.28 17.12 8.46
C ALA A 269 -15.33 16.02 8.99
N SER A 270 -15.81 15.19 9.92
CA SER A 270 -15.04 14.08 10.48
C SER A 270 -14.70 13.03 9.42
N ALA A 271 -15.68 12.61 8.63
CA ALA A 271 -15.46 11.64 7.56
C ALA A 271 -14.55 12.18 6.46
N ALA A 272 -14.68 13.46 6.08
CA ALA A 272 -13.78 14.10 5.13
C ALA A 272 -12.33 14.12 5.64
N GLN A 273 -12.13 14.38 6.94
CA GLN A 273 -10.80 14.33 7.55
C GLN A 273 -10.21 12.91 7.53
N ALA A 274 -11.02 11.88 7.80
CA ALA A 274 -10.58 10.49 7.77
C ALA A 274 -10.22 10.05 6.34
N LEU A 275 -11.09 10.33 5.37
CA LEU A 275 -10.97 9.92 3.96
C LEU A 275 -10.05 10.81 3.13
N ALA A 276 -9.54 11.92 3.68
CA ALA A 276 -8.48 12.72 3.06
C ALA A 276 -7.15 11.94 2.95
N ARG A 277 -6.97 10.89 3.77
CA ARG A 277 -5.79 10.02 3.71
C ARG A 277 -5.97 8.99 2.58
N PRO A 278 -5.07 8.93 1.58
CA PRO A 278 -5.21 7.98 0.45
C PRO A 278 -5.45 6.53 0.90
N ARG A 279 -4.75 6.10 1.97
CA ARG A 279 -4.90 4.76 2.54
C ARG A 279 -6.21 4.50 3.26
N ALA A 280 -6.85 5.53 3.78
CA ALA A 280 -8.19 5.35 4.32
C ALA A 280 -9.15 4.99 3.17
N ARG A 281 -8.97 5.59 1.99
CA ARG A 281 -9.72 5.21 0.79
C ARG A 281 -9.37 3.79 0.33
N ASP A 282 -8.09 3.44 0.27
CA ASP A 282 -7.67 2.07 -0.09
C ASP A 282 -8.22 1.03 0.91
N ALA A 283 -8.18 1.31 2.21
CA ALA A 283 -8.72 0.44 3.25
C ALA A 283 -10.26 0.36 3.20
N LEU A 284 -10.94 1.46 2.87
CA LEU A 284 -12.38 1.45 2.60
C LEU A 284 -12.71 0.50 1.45
N GLN A 285 -11.94 0.56 0.36
CA GLN A 285 -12.13 -0.30 -0.80
C GLN A 285 -11.79 -1.77 -0.50
N ALA A 286 -10.68 -2.02 0.19
CA ALA A 286 -10.26 -3.37 0.57
C ALA A 286 -11.25 -4.02 1.55
N GLY A 287 -11.69 -3.26 2.55
CA GLY A 287 -12.70 -3.70 3.52
C GLY A 287 -14.04 -4.00 2.86
N TYR A 288 -14.45 -3.16 1.91
CA TYR A 288 -15.66 -3.40 1.12
C TYR A 288 -15.56 -4.67 0.27
N ALA A 289 -14.42 -4.92 -0.38
CA ALA A 289 -14.20 -6.16 -1.14
C ALA A 289 -14.24 -7.41 -0.24
N SER A 290 -13.63 -7.35 0.95
CA SER A 290 -13.69 -8.42 1.95
C SER A 290 -15.13 -8.64 2.45
N TRP A 291 -15.87 -7.56 2.68
CA TRP A 291 -17.27 -7.61 3.06
C TRP A 291 -18.15 -8.22 1.95
N LEU A 292 -17.95 -7.84 0.69
CA LEU A 292 -18.65 -8.48 -0.44
C LEU A 292 -18.40 -9.99 -0.49
N ALA A 293 -17.15 -10.42 -0.32
CA ALA A 293 -16.79 -11.84 -0.29
C ALA A 293 -17.40 -12.59 0.91
N SER A 294 -17.74 -11.90 2.01
CA SER A 294 -18.37 -12.51 3.18
C SER A 294 -19.89 -12.61 3.07
N ILE A 295 -20.53 -11.77 2.26
CA ILE A 295 -21.97 -11.89 1.94
C ILE A 295 -22.24 -13.23 1.24
N ASP A 296 -21.37 -13.63 0.31
CA ASP A 296 -21.48 -14.90 -0.43
C ASP A 296 -21.29 -16.14 0.49
N ALA A 297 -20.74 -15.96 1.70
CA ALA A 297 -20.44 -17.02 2.65
C ALA A 297 -21.47 -17.16 3.80
N ASP A 298 -22.65 -16.53 3.68
CA ASP A 298 -23.82 -16.64 4.58
C ASP A 298 -23.57 -16.19 6.05
N ALA A 299 -22.63 -15.25 6.25
CA ALA A 299 -22.34 -14.69 7.58
C ALA A 299 -23.30 -13.55 7.95
N ALA A 300 -24.23 -13.80 8.87
CA ALA A 300 -25.25 -12.86 9.37
C ALA A 300 -24.74 -11.50 9.91
N HIS A 301 -23.43 -11.34 10.14
CA HIS A 301 -22.80 -10.07 10.57
C HIS A 301 -22.59 -9.07 9.40
N ALA A 302 -22.84 -9.47 8.15
CA ALA A 302 -22.51 -8.72 6.93
C ALA A 302 -23.67 -7.90 6.33
N ALA A 303 -24.71 -7.53 7.09
CA ALA A 303 -25.89 -6.87 6.49
C ALA A 303 -25.63 -5.46 5.91
N ARG A 304 -24.62 -4.72 6.42
CA ARG A 304 -24.28 -3.38 5.94
C ARG A 304 -22.80 -3.08 6.01
N TYR A 305 -22.32 -2.22 5.10
CA TYR A 305 -20.97 -1.64 5.11
C TYR A 305 -21.05 -0.13 5.00
N LEU A 306 -20.37 0.64 5.88
CA LEU A 306 -20.31 2.09 5.73
C LEU A 306 -19.38 2.44 4.57
N ALA A 307 -19.98 2.86 3.45
CA ALA A 307 -19.28 3.12 2.20
C ALA A 307 -18.75 4.56 2.09
N GLY A 308 -19.01 5.41 3.09
CA GLY A 308 -18.49 6.76 3.16
C GLY A 308 -19.42 7.72 3.87
N ALA A 309 -19.28 9.00 3.54
CA ALA A 309 -20.16 10.06 4.01
C ALA A 309 -20.33 11.16 2.95
N LEU A 310 -21.43 11.90 3.03
CA LEU A 310 -21.66 13.10 2.23
C LEU A 310 -20.54 14.12 2.46
N SER A 311 -20.11 14.81 1.41
CA SER A 311 -19.09 15.86 1.52
C SER A 311 -19.65 17.05 2.32
N PRO A 312 -18.80 17.82 3.03
CA PRO A 312 -19.25 19.03 3.74
C PRO A 312 -20.00 20.01 2.82
N GLY A 313 -19.51 20.19 1.59
CA GLY A 313 -20.15 21.04 0.58
C GLY A 313 -21.54 20.55 0.18
N LEU A 314 -21.70 19.23 0.00
CA LEU A 314 -22.98 18.62 -0.33
C LEU A 314 -23.99 18.77 0.82
N VAL A 315 -23.56 18.60 2.08
CA VAL A 315 -24.42 18.85 3.24
C VAL A 315 -24.90 20.30 3.27
N SER A 316 -24.04 21.27 2.98
CA SER A 316 -24.44 22.69 2.90
C SER A 316 -25.41 22.97 1.75
N GLN A 317 -25.28 22.27 0.61
CA GLN A 317 -26.22 22.39 -0.51
C GLN A 317 -27.59 21.79 -0.19
N LEU A 318 -27.62 20.62 0.43
CA LEU A 318 -28.87 20.00 0.89
C LEU A 318 -29.63 20.89 1.87
N GLN A 319 -28.92 21.50 2.82
CA GLN A 319 -29.53 22.45 3.76
C GLN A 319 -30.17 23.65 3.06
N ARG A 320 -29.55 24.16 1.98
CA ARG A 320 -30.13 25.23 1.14
C ARG A 320 -31.37 24.76 0.36
N ALA A 321 -31.39 23.49 -0.02
CA ALA A 321 -32.56 22.83 -0.63
C ALA A 321 -33.60 22.37 0.40
N ALA A 322 -33.50 22.80 1.66
CA ALA A 322 -34.36 22.39 2.78
C ALA A 322 -34.36 20.88 3.09
N VAL A 323 -33.37 20.13 2.61
CA VAL A 323 -33.17 18.71 2.90
C VAL A 323 -32.18 18.56 4.05
N ARG A 324 -32.59 17.85 5.11
CA ARG A 324 -31.79 17.68 6.33
C ARG A 324 -31.55 16.21 6.62
N PRO A 325 -30.46 15.62 6.11
CA PRO A 325 -30.05 14.27 6.52
C PRO A 325 -29.76 14.24 8.03
N ALA A 326 -30.07 13.13 8.70
CA ALA A 326 -29.76 12.96 10.13
C ALA A 326 -28.25 12.96 10.37
N THR A 327 -27.51 12.24 9.52
CA THR A 327 -26.05 12.16 9.52
C THR A 327 -25.52 12.20 8.08
N ALA A 328 -24.23 12.46 7.91
CA ALA A 328 -23.60 12.41 6.60
C ALA A 328 -23.20 10.98 6.20
N ALA A 329 -23.07 10.06 7.16
CA ALA A 329 -22.67 8.69 6.85
C ALA A 329 -23.71 7.99 5.96
N PHE A 330 -23.23 7.20 5.00
CA PHE A 330 -24.07 6.33 4.19
C PHE A 330 -23.53 4.90 4.15
N ALA A 331 -24.44 3.94 4.09
CA ALA A 331 -24.14 2.51 4.09
C ALA A 331 -24.65 1.84 2.81
N VAL A 332 -23.91 0.84 2.35
CA VAL A 332 -24.40 -0.15 1.39
C VAL A 332 -25.00 -1.30 2.19
N LEU A 333 -26.17 -1.78 1.79
CA LEU A 333 -26.82 -2.94 2.40
C LEU A 333 -26.65 -4.16 1.50
N ALA A 334 -26.42 -5.33 2.08
CA ALA A 334 -26.16 -6.56 1.35
C ALA A 334 -27.35 -6.96 0.45
N ASP A 335 -28.58 -6.76 0.93
CA ASP A 335 -29.83 -7.08 0.22
C ASP A 335 -30.15 -6.13 -0.94
N GLN A 336 -29.50 -4.96 -1.00
CA GLN A 336 -29.68 -3.99 -2.09
C GLN A 336 -28.74 -4.25 -3.26
N LEU A 337 -27.68 -5.05 -3.09
CA LEU A 337 -26.64 -5.26 -4.09
C LEU A 337 -27.08 -6.23 -5.21
N PRO A 338 -26.79 -5.91 -6.48
CA PRO A 338 -27.02 -6.83 -7.59
C PRO A 338 -25.90 -7.88 -7.63
N ILE A 339 -25.99 -8.91 -6.77
CA ILE A 339 -24.98 -9.98 -6.64
C ILE A 339 -24.87 -10.82 -7.95
N THR A 340 -25.84 -10.72 -8.86
CA THR A 340 -25.92 -11.51 -10.10
C THR A 340 -26.04 -10.65 -11.37
N ARG A 341 -24.96 -9.97 -11.81
CA ARG A 341 -24.93 -9.35 -13.16
C ARG A 341 -23.55 -9.48 -13.85
N PRO A 342 -23.48 -9.78 -15.16
CA PRO A 342 -22.21 -9.81 -15.89
C PRO A 342 -21.74 -8.41 -16.34
N GLY A 343 -20.42 -8.23 -16.48
CA GLY A 343 -19.79 -7.11 -17.19
C GLY A 343 -19.41 -5.88 -16.34
N ALA A 344 -19.45 -4.68 -16.96
CA ALA A 344 -18.98 -3.41 -16.37
C ALA A 344 -19.74 -2.99 -15.09
N VAL A 345 -20.99 -3.45 -14.94
CA VAL A 345 -21.84 -3.17 -13.76
C VAL A 345 -21.31 -3.89 -12.50
N ALA A 346 -20.76 -5.11 -12.65
CA ALA A 346 -20.17 -5.84 -11.52
C ALA A 346 -18.85 -5.23 -11.04
N ILE A 347 -17.99 -4.81 -11.99
CA ILE A 347 -16.74 -4.10 -11.67
C ILE A 347 -17.04 -2.80 -10.93
N ALA A 348 -18.02 -2.06 -11.43
CA ALA A 348 -18.44 -0.82 -10.81
C ALA A 348 -19.08 -1.00 -9.42
N ALA A 349 -19.85 -2.08 -9.22
CA ALA A 349 -20.39 -2.43 -7.91
C ALA A 349 -19.25 -2.79 -6.94
N ALA A 350 -18.23 -3.53 -7.39
CA ALA A 350 -17.08 -3.90 -6.57
C ALA A 350 -16.26 -2.68 -6.09
N GLU A 351 -16.23 -1.59 -6.87
CA GLU A 351 -15.49 -0.35 -6.58
C GLU A 351 -16.38 0.80 -6.07
N LEU A 352 -17.60 0.47 -5.62
CA LEU A 352 -18.63 1.46 -5.31
C LEU A 352 -18.21 2.53 -4.29
N PRO A 353 -17.54 2.22 -3.16
CA PRO A 353 -17.15 3.23 -2.19
C PRO A 353 -16.25 4.32 -2.80
N ILE A 354 -15.23 3.93 -3.57
CA ILE A 354 -14.30 4.89 -4.17
C ILE A 354 -14.98 5.69 -5.27
N ARG A 355 -15.81 5.05 -6.08
CA ARG A 355 -16.56 5.73 -7.14
C ARG A 355 -17.52 6.78 -6.58
N LEU A 356 -18.17 6.52 -5.45
CA LEU A 356 -19.05 7.50 -4.78
C LEU A 356 -18.27 8.72 -4.25
N LEU A 357 -17.03 8.54 -3.82
CA LEU A 357 -16.16 9.64 -3.38
C LEU A 357 -15.70 10.53 -4.55
N ASP A 358 -15.49 9.93 -5.72
CA ASP A 358 -14.99 10.59 -6.92
C ASP A 358 -16.08 10.76 -8.01
N ALA A 359 -17.34 10.93 -7.57
CA ALA A 359 -18.47 11.11 -8.49
C ALA A 359 -18.33 12.36 -9.36
N VAL A 360 -18.74 12.25 -10.62
CA VAL A 360 -18.65 13.32 -11.62
C VAL A 360 -19.67 14.41 -11.35
N ALA A 361 -20.89 14.02 -10.97
CA ALA A 361 -21.96 14.92 -10.56
C ALA A 361 -22.84 14.28 -9.49
N ILE A 362 -23.50 15.12 -8.70
CA ILE A 362 -24.48 14.72 -7.69
C ILE A 362 -25.73 15.57 -7.86
N LEU A 363 -26.87 14.92 -8.09
CA LEU A 363 -28.17 15.58 -8.22
C LEU A 363 -29.08 15.21 -7.04
N LEU A 364 -30.05 16.06 -6.76
CA LEU A 364 -31.12 15.81 -5.80
C LEU A 364 -32.43 15.57 -6.55
N ASP A 365 -33.04 14.41 -6.29
CA ASP A 365 -34.46 14.16 -6.54
C ASP A 365 -35.21 14.42 -5.23
N ALA A 366 -35.74 15.63 -5.09
CA ALA A 366 -36.43 16.05 -3.88
C ALA A 366 -37.77 15.32 -3.68
N ALA A 367 -38.42 14.92 -4.77
CA ALA A 367 -39.70 14.21 -4.72
C ALA A 367 -39.51 12.77 -4.21
N ALA A 368 -38.44 12.10 -4.63
CA ALA A 368 -38.09 10.76 -4.18
C ALA A 368 -37.27 10.73 -2.88
N GLY A 369 -36.72 11.87 -2.44
CA GLY A 369 -35.85 11.97 -1.27
C GLY A 369 -34.49 11.30 -1.48
N ARG A 370 -33.93 11.41 -2.70
CA ARG A 370 -32.72 10.68 -3.12
C ARG A 370 -31.65 11.62 -3.64
N LEU A 371 -30.41 11.28 -3.33
CA LEU A 371 -29.24 11.81 -4.03
C LEU A 371 -28.85 10.87 -5.16
N ARG A 372 -28.63 11.42 -6.34
CA ARG A 372 -28.24 10.69 -7.54
C ARG A 372 -26.77 10.95 -7.86
N TYR A 373 -25.92 9.97 -7.61
CA TYR A 373 -24.49 10.00 -7.89
C TYR A 373 -24.21 9.54 -9.33
N VAL A 374 -23.58 10.39 -10.12
CA VAL A 374 -23.20 10.14 -11.51
C VAL A 374 -21.74 9.70 -11.56
N LEU A 375 -21.51 8.46 -11.98
CA LEU A 375 -20.23 7.76 -11.90
C LEU A 375 -19.68 7.47 -13.30
N ALA A 376 -18.39 7.72 -13.52
CA ALA A 376 -17.72 7.44 -14.78
C ALA A 376 -17.35 5.94 -14.90
N VAL A 377 -17.96 5.22 -15.85
CA VAL A 377 -17.68 3.77 -16.07
C VAL A 377 -17.18 3.47 -17.50
N GLY A 378 -17.29 4.43 -18.42
CA GLY A 378 -16.79 4.35 -19.80
C GLY A 378 -17.65 5.21 -20.74
N ARG A 379 -17.05 5.95 -21.67
CA ARG A 379 -17.83 6.81 -22.60
C ARG A 379 -18.62 5.94 -23.58
N PRO A 380 -19.89 6.27 -23.90
CA PRO A 380 -20.60 7.52 -23.61
C PRO A 380 -21.61 7.47 -22.45
N ALA A 381 -21.61 6.43 -21.60
CA ALA A 381 -22.66 6.22 -20.61
C ALA A 381 -22.17 6.47 -19.17
N PHE A 382 -23.01 7.11 -18.37
CA PHE A 382 -22.79 7.21 -16.93
C PHE A 382 -23.51 6.09 -16.22
N MET A 383 -22.89 5.59 -15.17
CA MET A 383 -23.59 4.77 -14.21
C MET A 383 -24.12 5.66 -13.10
N VAL A 384 -25.35 5.41 -12.71
CA VAL A 384 -26.05 6.19 -11.71
C VAL A 384 -26.36 5.33 -10.51
N VAL A 385 -26.05 5.86 -9.33
CA VAL A 385 -26.31 5.24 -8.03
C VAL A 385 -27.15 6.21 -7.20
N ASP A 386 -28.27 5.71 -6.66
CA ASP A 386 -29.10 6.50 -5.76
C ASP A 386 -28.69 6.25 -4.30
N VAL A 387 -28.65 7.31 -3.51
CA VAL A 387 -28.49 7.26 -2.05
C VAL A 387 -29.76 7.82 -1.43
N ALA A 388 -30.53 6.98 -0.76
CA ALA A 388 -31.75 7.34 -0.07
C ALA A 388 -31.42 8.12 1.20
N ILE A 389 -31.89 9.37 1.28
CA ILE A 389 -31.58 10.28 2.37
C ILE A 389 -32.45 9.94 3.58
N SER A 390 -31.82 9.61 4.71
CA SER A 390 -32.55 9.31 5.95
C SER A 390 -32.63 10.51 6.89
N GLY A 391 -33.83 10.78 7.39
CA GLY A 391 -34.10 11.80 8.42
C GLY A 391 -33.90 11.31 9.86
N THR A 392 -33.69 10.02 10.08
CA THR A 392 -33.58 9.41 11.42
C THR A 392 -32.37 8.50 11.62
N GLY A 393 -31.53 8.31 10.59
CA GLY A 393 -30.36 7.43 10.68
C GLY A 393 -29.39 7.55 9.50
N VAL A 394 -28.61 6.50 9.30
CA VAL A 394 -27.64 6.38 8.20
C VAL A 394 -28.39 6.30 6.87
N SER A 395 -27.96 7.09 5.89
CA SER A 395 -28.52 7.05 4.54
C SER A 395 -28.09 5.75 3.84
N THR A 396 -28.91 5.20 2.95
CA THR A 396 -28.63 3.90 2.34
C THR A 396 -28.40 4.02 0.85
N VAL A 397 -27.35 3.37 0.37
CA VAL A 397 -27.07 3.25 -1.06
C VAL A 397 -28.03 2.24 -1.65
N GLN A 398 -28.84 2.67 -2.61
CA GLN A 398 -29.74 1.83 -3.38
C GLN A 398 -29.04 1.48 -4.70
N SER A 399 -28.50 0.27 -4.78
CA SER A 399 -27.76 -0.20 -5.95
C SER A 399 -28.66 -0.71 -7.08
N GLN A 400 -29.73 0.04 -7.37
CA GLN A 400 -30.31 0.02 -8.71
C GLN A 400 -29.33 0.71 -9.65
N LEU A 401 -28.25 0.01 -10.01
CA LEU A 401 -27.26 0.50 -10.98
C LEU A 401 -27.96 0.68 -12.32
N GLN A 402 -28.24 1.94 -12.66
CA GLN A 402 -28.86 2.34 -13.92
C GLN A 402 -27.79 2.96 -14.81
N MET A 403 -27.71 2.50 -16.06
CA MET A 403 -26.94 3.17 -17.09
C MET A 403 -27.84 4.25 -17.67
N LEU A 404 -27.46 5.52 -17.51
CA LEU A 404 -28.19 6.65 -18.05
C LEU A 404 -27.31 7.45 -19.01
N MET A 405 -27.94 7.94 -20.07
CA MET A 405 -27.29 8.83 -21.02
C MET A 405 -27.24 10.25 -20.44
N PRO A 406 -26.20 11.04 -20.72
CA PRO A 406 -26.10 12.43 -20.23
C PRO A 406 -27.35 13.27 -20.55
N ALA A 407 -27.94 13.06 -21.74
CA ALA A 407 -29.14 13.76 -22.18
C ALA A 407 -30.38 13.50 -21.30
N GLU A 408 -30.49 12.33 -20.66
CA GLU A 408 -31.61 12.02 -19.77
C GLU A 408 -31.47 12.75 -18.44
N LEU A 409 -30.25 12.82 -17.90
CA LEU A 409 -29.94 13.58 -16.70
C LEU A 409 -30.11 15.10 -16.93
N GLN A 410 -29.64 15.60 -18.07
CA GLN A 410 -29.80 17.00 -18.46
C GLN A 410 -31.27 17.38 -18.65
N ARG A 411 -32.09 16.47 -19.20
CA ARG A 411 -33.55 16.68 -19.30
C ARG A 411 -34.20 16.81 -17.94
N GLY A 412 -33.85 15.94 -16.98
CA GLY A 412 -34.36 16.02 -15.62
C GLY A 412 -33.97 17.31 -14.89
N VAL A 413 -32.80 17.87 -15.21
CA VAL A 413 -32.42 19.20 -14.69
C VAL A 413 -33.22 20.31 -15.37
N ALA A 414 -33.43 20.22 -16.69
CA ALA A 414 -34.14 21.23 -17.46
C ALA A 414 -35.65 21.29 -17.14
N ASP A 415 -36.28 20.15 -16.84
CA ASP A 415 -37.69 20.07 -16.46
C ASP A 415 -37.94 20.27 -14.94
N GLY A 416 -36.87 20.44 -14.16
CA GLY A 416 -36.92 20.72 -12.73
C GLY A 416 -37.20 19.50 -11.84
N THR A 417 -37.22 18.29 -12.41
CA THR A 417 -37.36 17.04 -11.63
C THR A 417 -36.09 16.69 -10.84
N LEU A 418 -34.93 17.16 -11.30
CA LEU A 418 -33.63 16.98 -10.66
C LEU A 418 -32.96 18.33 -10.42
N GLN A 419 -32.34 18.49 -9.26
CA GLN A 419 -31.52 19.65 -8.95
C GLN A 419 -30.05 19.26 -8.95
N LEU A 420 -29.22 19.85 -9.82
CA LEU A 420 -27.78 19.66 -9.78
C LEU A 420 -27.20 20.33 -8.52
N LEU A 421 -26.59 19.53 -7.64
CA LEU A 421 -25.94 20.02 -6.43
C LEU A 421 -24.44 20.22 -6.69
N GLN A 422 -23.73 19.18 -7.16
CA GLN A 422 -22.28 19.22 -7.35
C GLN A 422 -21.88 18.66 -8.73
N GLY A 423 -20.81 19.19 -9.31
CA GLY A 423 -20.20 18.66 -10.54
C GLY A 423 -20.87 19.13 -11.84
N GLU A 424 -20.62 18.40 -12.93
CA GLU A 424 -21.11 18.69 -14.29
C GLU A 424 -21.53 17.40 -14.99
N ILE A 425 -22.52 17.47 -15.91
CA ILE A 425 -23.15 16.30 -16.57
C ILE A 425 -22.96 16.33 -18.08
#